data_AF-A0AAD4N1H0-F1
#
_entry.id   AF-A0AAD4N1H0-F1
#
_cell.length_a   1.000
_cell.length_b   1.000
_cell.length_c   1.000
_cell.angle_alpha   90.00
_cell.angle_beta   90.00
_cell.angle_gamma   90.00
#
_symmetry.space_group_name_H-M   'P 1'
#
loop_
_entity.id
_entity.type
_entity.pdbx_description
1 polymer ?
#
loop_
_entity_poly.entity_id
_entity_poly.type
_entity_poly.pdbx_seq_one_letter_code
_entity_poly.pdbx_strand_id
1 'polypeptide(L)' 'MIKAHFHEFIGAEVRRGGRMVQIQPRFPHQLWNVHQRTIDGQHRTNNYAEAGNRRIQSEMGMESPTMGYFIDRLKLIQ' A
#
# COMPACT_ATOMS: atom_id res chain seq x y z
N MET A 1 -0.34 -0.12 11.81
CA MET A 1 -1.16 1.01 12.33
C MET A 1 -1.32 2.04 11.21
N ILE A 2 -2.40 1.96 10.41
CA ILE A 2 -2.70 2.89 9.31
C ILE A 2 -3.65 3.96 9.86
N LYS A 3 -3.13 4.93 10.58
CA LYS A 3 -3.90 6.12 11.00
C LYS A 3 -2.97 7.32 10.95
N ALA A 4 -3.00 8.08 9.84
CA ALA A 4 -2.56 9.48 9.84
C ALA A 4 -2.90 10.29 8.57
N HIS A 5 -3.19 9.70 7.41
CA HIS A 5 -3.19 10.48 6.14
C HIS A 5 -4.47 10.39 5.29
N PHE A 6 -5.62 9.96 5.83
CA PHE A 6 -6.85 9.80 5.04
C PHE A 6 -7.22 11.03 4.20
N HIS A 7 -7.06 12.24 4.74
CA HIS A 7 -7.32 13.50 4.04
C HIS A 7 -6.48 13.69 2.77
N GLU A 8 -5.30 13.08 2.67
CA GLU A 8 -4.45 13.15 1.48
C GLU A 8 -5.00 12.31 0.32
N PHE A 9 -5.78 11.27 0.63
CA PHE A 9 -6.34 10.33 -0.35
C PHE A 9 -7.79 10.64 -0.69
N ILE A 10 -8.64 10.95 0.29
CA ILE A 10 -10.08 11.15 0.08
C ILE A 10 -10.51 12.62 0.18
N GLY A 11 -9.62 13.53 0.57
CA GLY A 11 -9.96 14.91 0.88
C GLY A 11 -10.58 15.04 2.27
N ALA A 12 -11.04 16.24 2.61
CA ALA A 12 -11.69 16.51 3.88
C ALA A 12 -12.65 17.69 3.77
N GLU A 13 -13.72 17.70 4.56
CA GLU A 13 -14.52 18.90 4.76
C GLU A 13 -14.00 19.68 5.97
N VAL A 14 -13.75 20.97 5.79
CA VAL A 14 -13.30 21.86 6.86
C VAL A 14 -14.16 23.11 6.96
N ARG A 15 -14.36 23.61 8.18
CA ARG A 15 -15.07 24.86 8.41
C ARG A 15 -14.09 26.04 8.27
N ARG A 16 -14.31 26.92 7.30
CA ARG A 16 -13.57 28.19 7.15
C ARG A 16 -14.55 29.35 7.11
N GLY A 17 -14.39 30.30 8.04
CA GLY A 17 -15.23 31.51 8.08
C GLY A 17 -16.74 31.22 8.20
N GLY A 18 -17.12 30.16 8.92
CA GLY A 18 -18.53 29.77 9.10
C GLY A 18 -19.14 28.93 7.98
N ARG A 19 -18.43 28.70 6.87
CA ARG A 19 -18.86 27.84 5.75
C ARG A 19 -18.10 26.51 5.74
N MET A 20 -18.77 25.45 5.29
CA MET A 20 -18.11 24.17 5.02
C MET A 20 -17.42 24.24 3.65
N VAL A 21 -16.15 23.85 3.58
CA VAL A 21 -15.33 23.85 2.36
C VAL A 21 -14.73 22.47 2.17
N GLN A 22 -14.89 21.92 0.97
CA GLN A 22 -14.26 20.66 0.59
C GLN A 22 -12.80 20.89 0.18
N ILE A 23 -11.89 20.18 0.83
CA ILE A 23 -10.48 20.10 0.47
C ILE A 23 -10.30 18.92 -0.47
N GLN A 24 -9.77 19.18 -1.66
CA GLN A 24 -9.44 18.12 -2.61
C GLN A 24 -8.28 17.26 -2.09
N PRO A 25 -8.30 15.95 -2.37
CA PRO A 25 -7.20 15.07 -1.99
C PRO A 25 -5.91 15.49 -2.69
N ARG A 26 -4.78 15.29 -2.01
CA ARG A 26 -3.44 15.52 -2.57
C ARG A 26 -3.14 14.51 -3.67
N PHE A 27 -3.59 13.27 -3.50
CA PHE A 27 -3.35 12.20 -4.46
C PHE A 27 -4.61 11.89 -5.28
N PRO A 28 -4.54 11.93 -6.62
CA PRO A 28 -5.65 11.56 -7.49
C PRO A 28 -6.22 10.19 -7.14
N HIS A 29 -7.55 10.07 -7.18
CA HIS A 29 -8.23 8.82 -6.88
C HIS A 29 -7.73 7.66 -7.72
N GLN A 30 -7.35 7.92 -8.97
CA GLN A 30 -6.89 6.89 -9.93
C GLN A 30 -5.60 6.18 -9.46
N LEU A 31 -4.81 6.80 -8.57
CA LEU A 31 -3.57 6.22 -8.07
C LEU A 31 -3.80 5.20 -6.95
N TRP A 32 -4.80 5.41 -6.10
CA TRP A 32 -5.04 4.58 -4.92
C TRP A 32 -6.35 3.79 -4.98
N ASN A 33 -7.29 4.21 -5.83
CA ASN A 33 -8.57 3.56 -5.99
C ASN A 33 -8.41 2.36 -6.95
N VAL A 34 -8.44 1.16 -6.36
CA VAL A 34 -8.36 -0.11 -7.09
C VAL A 34 -9.74 -0.62 -7.55
N HIS A 35 -10.80 0.17 -7.43
CA HIS A 35 -12.18 -0.21 -7.73
C HIS A 35 -12.34 -0.69 -9.18
N GLN A 36 -12.02 0.17 -10.15
CA GLN A 36 -12.20 -0.18 -11.56
C GLN A 36 -11.34 -1.39 -11.96
N ARG A 37 -10.09 -1.43 -11.51
CA ARG A 37 -9.21 -2.59 -11.73
C ARG A 37 -9.76 -3.88 -11.12
N THR A 38 -10.43 -3.80 -9.97
CA THR A 38 -11.06 -4.95 -9.33
C THR A 38 -12.28 -5.44 -10.12
N ILE A 39 -13.11 -4.53 -10.62
CA ILE A 39 -14.24 -4.87 -11.50
C ILE A 39 -13.74 -5.48 -12.81
N ASP A 40 -12.65 -4.95 -13.37
CA ASP A 40 -12.05 -5.40 -14.63
C ASP A 40 -11.18 -6.66 -14.47
N GLY A 41 -11.08 -7.24 -13.27
CA GLY A 41 -10.25 -8.41 -13.00
C GLY A 41 -8.74 -8.18 -13.15
N GLN A 42 -8.30 -6.93 -13.25
CA GLN A 42 -6.90 -6.56 -13.39
C GLN A 42 -6.14 -6.69 -12.06
N HIS A 43 -4.83 -6.93 -12.15
CA HIS A 43 -3.99 -6.96 -10.97
C HIS A 43 -3.99 -5.59 -10.27
N ARG A 44 -4.28 -5.60 -8.97
CA ARG A 44 -4.06 -4.43 -8.10
C ARG A 44 -2.55 -4.25 -7.97
N THR A 45 -2.04 -3.02 -7.94
CA THR A 45 -0.59 -2.76 -7.83
C THR A 45 0.04 -3.51 -6.65
N ASN A 46 -0.71 -3.69 -5.55
CA ASN A 46 -0.24 -4.45 -4.38
C ASN A 46 -0.07 -5.96 -4.63
N ASN A 47 -0.77 -6.54 -5.62
CA ASN A 47 -0.71 -7.98 -5.86
C ASN A 47 0.71 -8.46 -6.22
N TYR A 48 1.47 -7.64 -6.95
CA TYR A 48 2.86 -7.94 -7.29
C TYR A 48 3.78 -7.83 -6.07
N ALA A 49 3.59 -6.80 -5.25
CA ALA A 49 4.36 -6.62 -4.01
C ALA A 49 4.08 -7.76 -3.02
N GLU A 50 2.80 -8.13 -2.85
CA GLU A 50 2.40 -9.29 -2.05
C GLU A 50 2.91 -10.61 -2.62
N ALA A 51 2.90 -10.79 -3.95
CA ALA A 51 3.45 -12.00 -4.58
C ALA A 51 4.96 -12.11 -4.34
N GLY A 52 5.70 -11.01 -4.46
CA GLY A 52 7.11 -10.94 -4.09
C GLY A 52 7.33 -11.26 -2.61
N ASN A 53 6.54 -10.66 -1.73
CA ASN A 53 6.61 -10.94 -0.29
C ASN A 53 6.32 -12.41 0.03
N ARG A 54 5.27 -13.00 -0.56
CA ARG A 54 4.95 -14.43 -0.41
C ARG A 54 6.08 -15.32 -0.91
N ARG A 55 6.74 -14.94 -2.02
CA ARG A 55 7.90 -15.68 -2.51
C ARG A 55 9.05 -15.64 -1.50
N ILE A 56 9.38 -14.46 -0.97
CA ILE A 56 10.42 -14.32 0.06
C ILE A 56 10.08 -15.15 1.30
N GLN A 57 8.83 -15.08 1.78
CA GLN A 57 8.37 -15.88 2.92
C GLN A 57 8.55 -17.40 2.67
N SER A 58 8.18 -17.87 1.47
CA SER A 58 8.33 -19.27 1.08
C SER A 58 9.79 -19.73 1.04
N GLU A 59 10.69 -18.93 0.46
CA GLU A 59 12.12 -19.27 0.36
C GLU A 59 12.82 -19.24 1.74
N MET A 60 12.36 -18.34 2.61
CA MET A 60 12.92 -18.16 3.96
C MET A 60 12.28 -19.09 5.00
N GLY A 61 11.16 -19.74 4.68
CA GLY A 61 10.41 -20.57 5.63
C GLY A 61 9.83 -19.77 6.82
N MET A 62 9.59 -18.47 6.63
CA MET A 62 9.19 -17.55 7.70
C MET A 62 8.10 -16.60 7.22
N GLU A 63 7.08 -16.39 8.05
CA GLU A 63 5.95 -15.51 7.73
C GLU A 63 6.34 -14.01 7.74
N SER A 64 7.30 -13.61 8.57
CA SER A 64 7.80 -12.23 8.61
C SER A 64 9.33 -12.21 8.67
N PRO A 65 10.02 -12.40 7.53
CA PRO A 65 11.47 -12.39 7.46
C PRO A 65 12.03 -11.04 7.90
N THR A 66 13.07 -11.05 8.73
CA THR A 66 13.83 -9.84 9.03
C THR A 66 14.83 -9.57 7.93
N MET A 67 15.20 -8.30 7.74
CA MET A 67 16.21 -7.93 6.73
C MET A 67 17.56 -8.64 6.98
N GLY A 68 17.95 -8.81 8.26
CA GLY A 68 19.16 -9.53 8.63
C GLY A 68 19.12 -11.00 8.20
N TYR A 69 18.03 -11.70 8.53
CA TYR A 69 17.85 -13.10 8.13
C TYR A 69 17.85 -13.26 6.61
N PHE A 70 17.22 -12.33 5.90
CA PHE A 70 17.23 -12.31 4.44
C PHE A 70 18.66 -12.21 3.87
N ILE A 71 19.48 -11.30 4.39
CA ILE A 71 20.88 -11.12 3.97
C ILE A 71 21.70 -12.38 4.28
N ASP A 72 21.52 -12.97 5.47
CA ASP A 72 22.26 -14.16 5.87
C ASP A 72 21.93 -15.36 4.97
N ARG A 73 20.66 -15.51 4.57
CA ARG A 73 20.23 -16.56 3.63
C ARG A 73 20.76 -16.33 2.22
N LEU A 74 20.87 -15.09 1.75
CA LEU A 74 21.50 -14.80 0.45
C LEU A 74 22.98 -15.20 0.43
N LYS A 75 23.71 -14.97 1.53
CA LYS A 75 25.12 -15.37 1.65
C LYS A 75 25.35 -16.89 1.64
N LEU A 76 24.33 -17.69 1.97
CA LEU A 76 24.43 -19.16 1.96
C LEU A 76 24.22 -19.76 0.57
N ILE A 77 23.64 -19.00 -0.36
CA ILE A 77 23.31 -19.45 -1.73
C ILE A 77 24.38 -19.00 -2.75
N GLN A 78 25.12 -17.92 -2.47
CA GLN A 78 26.24 -17.42 -3.28
C GLN A 78 27.57 -18.06 -2.87
#